data_AF-A0A3B9RQC5-F1
#
_entry.id   AF-A0A3B9RQC5-F1
#
_cell.length_a   1.000
_cell.length_b   1.000
_cell.length_c   1.000
_cell.angle_alpha   90.00
_cell.angle_beta   90.00
_cell.angle_gamma   90.00
#
_symmetry.space_group_name_H-M   'P 1'
#
loop_
_entity.id
_entity.type
_entity.pdbx_description
1 polymer ?
#
loop_
_entity_poly.entity_id
_entity_poly.type
_entity_poly.pdbx_seq_one_letter_code
_entity_poly.pdbx_strand_id
1 'polypeptide(L)'
;MKKPTLMVMAAGMGSRYGGVKQIDAVGMNGETLLDFGVYDANKSGFGKVVFIIRKDIEKDFRERLFDRIAKNMDATYVFQSKDKLLTEEQIILSKDRTKPWGTIHAV
;
A
#
# COMPACT_ATOMS: atom_id res chain seq x y z
N MET A 1 -0.95 -25.76 9.63
CA MET A 1 -2.13 -24.96 9.21
C MET A 1 -1.68 -23.80 8.35
N LYS A 2 -2.44 -23.45 7.31
CA LYS A 2 -2.14 -22.30 6.44
C LYS A 2 -2.56 -21.01 7.14
N LYS A 3 -1.63 -20.06 7.32
CA LYS A 3 -1.93 -18.74 7.88
C LYS A 3 -2.49 -17.81 6.79
N PRO A 4 -3.45 -16.92 7.10
CA PRO A 4 -3.98 -15.97 6.13
C PRO A 4 -2.98 -14.86 5.79
N THR A 5 -3.19 -14.21 4.65
CA THR A 5 -2.43 -13.04 4.19
C THR A 5 -3.28 -11.78 4.36
N LEU A 6 -2.72 -10.73 4.96
CA LEU A 6 -3.34 -9.41 5.04
C LEU A 6 -2.99 -8.63 3.78
N MET A 7 -3.98 -8.16 3.03
CA MET A 7 -3.78 -7.25 1.91
C MET A 7 -4.16 -5.83 2.34
N VAL A 8 -3.21 -4.90 2.25
CA VAL A 8 -3.39 -3.50 2.65
C VAL A 8 -3.43 -2.62 1.41
N MET A 9 -4.52 -1.88 1.25
CA MET A 9 -4.72 -0.97 0.13
C MET A 9 -4.12 0.41 0.43
N ALA A 10 -2.90 0.63 -0.06
CA ALA A 10 -2.08 1.80 0.25
C ALA A 10 -1.77 2.73 -0.94
N ALA A 11 -2.48 2.54 -2.06
CA ALA A 11 -2.27 3.32 -3.28
C ALA A 11 -3.12 4.59 -3.37
N GLY A 12 -3.90 4.93 -2.33
CA GLY A 12 -4.80 6.08 -2.31
C GLY A 12 -4.08 7.44 -2.38
N MET A 13 -4.66 8.40 -3.10
CA MET A 13 -4.14 9.78 -3.18
C MET A 13 -4.66 10.62 -2.01
N GLY A 14 -3.77 11.10 -1.15
CA GLY A 14 -4.06 12.06 -0.09
C GLY A 14 -4.12 13.51 -0.60
N SER A 15 -4.82 13.79 -1.71
CA SER A 15 -4.77 15.12 -2.36
C SER A 15 -5.25 16.28 -1.49
N ARG A 16 -6.06 16.00 -0.46
CA ARG A 16 -6.50 17.00 0.54
C ARG A 16 -5.53 17.21 1.71
N TYR A 17 -4.43 16.44 1.77
CA TYR A 17 -3.53 16.41 2.93
C TYR A 17 -2.09 16.81 2.59
N GLY A 18 -1.81 17.20 1.34
CA GLY A 18 -0.47 17.64 0.92
C GLY A 18 0.62 16.56 0.97
N GLY A 19 0.27 15.30 1.27
CA GLY A 19 1.22 14.21 1.48
C GLY A 19 0.54 12.84 1.53
N VAL A 20 1.34 11.81 1.86
CA VAL A 20 0.88 10.42 1.93
C VAL A 20 0.31 10.15 3.33
N LYS A 21 -0.99 10.44 3.51
CA LYS A 21 -1.74 10.23 4.77
C LYS A 21 -1.45 8.92 5.50
N GLN A 22 -1.20 7.86 4.74
CA GLN A 22 -1.06 6.51 5.29
C GLN A 22 0.26 6.26 6.02
N ILE A 23 1.28 7.09 5.78
CA ILE A 23 2.60 6.99 6.43
C ILE A 23 2.85 8.13 7.42
N ASP A 24 1.79 8.86 7.78
CA ASP A 24 1.84 9.86 8.83
C ASP A 24 1.76 9.20 10.20
N ALA A 25 2.62 9.67 11.10
CA ALA A 25 2.65 9.22 12.47
C ALA A 25 1.40 9.69 13.23
N VAL A 26 0.83 8.79 14.01
CA VAL A 26 -0.26 9.03 14.95
C VAL A 26 0.10 8.59 16.38
N GLY A 27 1.07 7.68 16.51
CA GLY A 27 1.57 7.20 17.80
C GLY A 27 2.69 8.08 18.37
N MET A 28 2.94 7.90 19.67
CA MET A 28 3.94 8.69 20.42
C MET A 28 5.38 8.44 19.95
N ASN A 29 5.66 7.33 19.25
CA ASN A 29 7.00 6.97 18.77
C ASN A 29 7.07 6.93 17.24
N GLY A 30 6.18 7.62 16.54
CA GLY A 30 6.20 7.66 15.07
C GLY A 30 5.47 6.48 14.41
N GLU A 31 4.64 5.74 15.15
CA GLU A 31 3.78 4.69 14.61
C GLU A 31 2.67 5.31 13.76
N THR A 32 2.41 4.71 12.60
CA THR A 32 1.29 5.04 11.72
C THR A 32 0.08 4.17 12.07
N LEU A 33 -1.10 4.50 11.55
CA LEU A 33 -2.27 3.60 11.65
C LEU A 33 -2.00 2.21 11.06
N LEU A 34 -1.14 2.11 10.04
CA LEU A 34 -0.80 0.83 9.42
C LEU A 34 0.07 -0.05 10.32
N ASP A 35 0.88 0.53 11.21
CA ASP A 35 1.65 -0.26 12.18
C ASP A 35 0.73 -1.00 13.15
N PHE A 36 -0.27 -0.30 13.68
CA PHE A 36 -1.25 -0.89 14.59
C PHE A 36 -2.04 -2.00 13.88
N GLY A 37 -2.54 -1.75 12.67
CA GLY A 37 -3.30 -2.76 11.92
C GLY A 37 -2.47 -4.01 11.59
N VAL A 38 -1.19 -3.84 11.28
CA VAL A 38 -0.28 -4.96 10.97
C VAL A 38 0.14 -5.70 12.23
N TYR A 39 0.36 -4.99 13.33
CA TYR A 39 0.61 -5.58 14.64
C TYR A 39 -0.56 -6.46 15.08
N ASP A 40 -1.79 -5.96 14.99
CA ASP A 40 -2.99 -6.70 15.35
C ASP A 40 -3.21 -7.91 14.45
N ALA A 41 -2.95 -7.79 13.15
CA ALA A 41 -3.01 -8.91 12.21
C ALA A 41 -1.99 -10.01 12.56
N ASN A 42 -0.75 -9.63 12.86
CA ASN A 42 0.28 -10.58 13.30
C ASN A 42 -0.14 -11.30 14.59
N LYS A 43 -0.67 -10.55 15.57
CA LYS A 43 -1.21 -11.13 16.82
C LYS A 43 -2.42 -12.04 16.58
N SER A 44 -3.20 -11.77 15.54
CA SER A 44 -4.37 -12.57 15.14
C SER A 44 -4.03 -13.78 14.28
N GLY A 45 -2.73 -14.05 14.03
CA GLY A 45 -2.27 -15.25 13.34
C GLY A 45 -2.10 -15.12 11.83
N PHE A 46 -2.16 -13.90 11.28
CA PHE A 46 -1.76 -13.67 9.89
C PHE A 46 -0.28 -14.00 9.69
N GLY A 47 0.03 -14.66 8.57
CA GLY A 47 1.39 -15.12 8.27
C GLY A 47 2.18 -14.16 7.39
N LYS A 48 1.48 -13.32 6.63
CA LYS A 48 2.06 -12.41 5.65
C LYS A 48 1.23 -11.15 5.50
N VAL A 49 1.88 -10.03 5.18
CA VAL A 49 1.24 -8.80 4.74
C VAL A 49 1.70 -8.40 3.33
N VAL A 50 0.76 -7.95 2.50
CA VAL A 50 1.00 -7.45 1.14
C VAL A 50 0.44 -6.03 1.06
N PHE A 51 1.29 -5.05 0.74
CA PHE A 51 0.85 -3.67 0.53
C PHE A 51 0.71 -3.37 -0.96
N ILE A 52 -0.40 -2.79 -1.38
CA ILE A 52 -0.54 -2.24 -2.73
C ILE A 52 -0.27 -0.74 -2.63
N ILE A 53 0.85 -0.28 -3.16
CA ILE A 53 1.28 1.12 -3.13
C ILE A 53 1.36 1.71 -4.54
N ARG A 54 1.67 3.00 -4.64
CA ARG A 54 2.09 3.61 -5.90
C ARG A 54 3.61 3.77 -5.93
N LYS A 55 4.17 3.86 -7.14
CA LYS A 55 5.62 3.96 -7.34
C LYS A 55 6.21 5.28 -6.82
N ASP A 56 5.46 6.37 -6.91
CA ASP A 56 5.86 7.71 -6.45
C ASP A 56 6.11 7.80 -4.94
N ILE A 57 5.50 6.90 -4.16
CA ILE A 57 5.60 6.92 -2.68
C ILE A 57 6.55 5.86 -2.12
N GLU A 58 7.19 5.05 -2.97
CA GLU A 58 7.96 3.88 -2.54
C GLU A 58 9.05 4.21 -1.52
N LYS A 59 9.82 5.27 -1.78
CA LYS A 59 10.93 5.67 -0.91
C LYS A 59 10.43 6.00 0.50
N ASP A 60 9.47 6.92 0.61
CA ASP A 60 8.92 7.34 1.90
C ASP A 60 8.19 6.19 2.59
N PHE A 61 7.48 5.35 1.84
CA PHE A 61 6.80 4.16 2.36
C PHE A 61 7.80 3.16 2.98
N ARG A 62 8.94 2.94 2.32
CA ARG A 62 10.01 2.08 2.84
C ARG A 62 10.63 2.63 4.10
N GLU A 63 11.08 3.88 4.05
CA GLU A 63 11.80 4.54 5.15
C GLU A 63 10.92 4.68 6.40
N ARG A 64 9.62 5.01 6.21
CA ARG A 64 8.73 5.30 7.34
C ARG A 64 7.96 4.12 7.87
N LEU A 65 7.73 3.06 7.08
CA LEU A 65 6.78 2.00 7.46
C LEU A 65 7.24 0.59 7.09
N PHE A 66 7.51 0.33 5.81
CA PHE A 66 7.69 -1.04 5.34
C PHE A 66 8.92 -1.73 5.92
N ASP A 67 10.07 -1.04 5.98
CA ASP A 67 11.31 -1.67 6.43
C ASP A 67 11.24 -2.10 7.91
N ARG A 68 10.47 -1.40 8.76
CA ARG A 68 10.25 -1.84 10.15
C ARG A 68 9.26 -3.01 10.25
N ILE A 69 8.25 -3.06 9.40
CA ILE A 69 7.30 -4.18 9.35
C ILE A 69 7.99 -5.46 8.84
N ALA A 70 8.77 -5.34 7.76
CA ALA A 70 9.49 -6.44 7.13
C ALA A 70 10.55 -7.08 8.05
N LYS A 71 11.07 -6.32 9.02
CA LYS A 71 11.95 -6.87 10.07
C LYS A 71 11.23 -7.77 11.07
N ASN A 72 9.90 -7.66 11.19
CA ASN A 72 9.11 -8.32 12.23
C ASN A 72 8.12 -9.38 11.71
N MET A 73 7.81 -9.39 10.41
CA MET A 73 6.99 -10.43 9.77
C MET A 73 7.22 -10.50 8.25
N ASP A 74 6.75 -11.58 7.59
CA ASP A 74 6.74 -11.67 6.12
C ASP A 74 5.90 -10.53 5.54
N ALA A 75 6.57 -9.61 4.86
CA ALA A 75 5.98 -8.43 4.27
C ALA A 75 6.49 -8.24 2.85
N THR A 76 5.58 -7.89 1.95
CA THR A 76 5.92 -7.49 0.58
C THR A 76 5.04 -6.34 0.11
N TYR A 77 5.42 -5.68 -0.98
CA TYR A 77 4.59 -4.66 -1.60
C TYR A 77 4.58 -4.79 -3.11
N VAL A 78 3.49 -4.35 -3.73
CA VAL A 78 3.27 -4.32 -5.17
C VAL A 78 2.82 -2.94 -5.61
N PHE A 79 2.95 -2.64 -6.91
CA PHE A 79 2.56 -1.34 -7.46
C PHE A 79 1.24 -1.41 -8.20
N GLN A 80 0.31 -0.51 -7.85
CA GLN A 80 -0.79 -0.15 -8.71
C GLN A 80 -0.32 0.92 -9.72
N SER A 81 -0.32 0.60 -11.01
CA SER A 81 -0.13 1.56 -12.10
C SER A 81 -1.40 1.69 -12.93
N LYS A 82 -1.56 2.81 -13.65
CA LYS A 82 -2.75 3.05 -14.50
C LYS A 82 -2.75 2.19 -15.77
N ASP A 83 -1.57 1.77 -16.21
CA ASP A 83 -1.41 1.06 -17.50
C ASP A 83 -1.36 -0.47 -17.32
N LYS A 84 -1.39 -0.94 -16.07
CA LYS A 84 -1.45 -2.37 -15.74
C LYS A 84 -2.78 -2.96 -16.23
N LEU A 85 -2.73 -4.17 -16.78
CA LEU A 85 -3.90 -4.94 -17.24
C LEU A 85 -4.64 -4.31 -18.44
N LEU A 86 -4.04 -3.32 -19.11
CA LEU A 86 -4.60 -2.69 -20.30
C LEU A 86 -3.87 -3.14 -21.57
N THR A 87 -4.60 -3.19 -22.68
CA THR A 87 -4.02 -3.32 -24.02
C THR A 87 -3.39 -2.00 -24.47
N GLU A 88 -2.53 -2.03 -25.49
CA GLU A 88 -1.92 -0.81 -26.05
C GLU A 88 -2.97 0.20 -26.52
N GLU A 89 -4.04 -0.27 -27.16
CA GLU A 89 -5.17 0.57 -27.58
C GLU A 89 -5.85 1.24 -26.37
N GLN A 90 -6.08 0.50 -25.28
CA GLN A 90 -6.68 1.04 -24.07
C GLN A 90 -5.78 2.05 -23.36
N ILE A 91 -4.47 1.87 -23.41
CA ILE A 91 -3.49 2.85 -22.90
C ILE A 91 -3.59 4.15 -23.70
N ILE A 92 -3.63 4.07 -25.03
CA ILE A 92 -3.78 5.25 -25.90
C ILE A 92 -5.10 5.99 -25.61
N LEU A 93 -6.21 5.26 -25.49
CA LEU A 93 -7.53 5.84 -25.20
C LEU A 93 -7.62 6.45 -23.79
N SER A 94 -6.79 6.00 -22.85
CA SER A 94 -6.81 6.46 -21.45
C SER A 94 -5.67 7.42 -21.10
N LYS A 95 -4.90 7.90 -22.08
CA LYS A 95 -3.71 8.75 -21.88
C LYS A 95 -3.95 9.97 -20.98
N ASP A 96 -5.13 10.59 -21.06
CA ASP A 96 -5.46 11.82 -20.33
C ASP A 96 -6.02 11.52 -18.91
N ARG A 97 -6.17 10.24 -18.55
CA ARG A 97 -6.67 9.84 -17.25
C ARG A 97 -5.59 10.06 -16.17
N THR A 98 -5.89 10.92 -15.22
CA THR A 98 -5.04 11.19 -14.05
C THR A 98 -5.44 10.40 -12.81
N LYS A 99 -6.72 10.01 -12.70
CA LYS A 99 -7.24 9.28 -11.53
C LYS A 99 -7.01 7.75 -11.64
N PRO A 100 -6.74 7.04 -10.53
CA PRO A 100 -6.69 5.57 -10.52
C PRO A 100 -7.99 4.91 -11.01
N TRP A 101 -7.90 3.66 -11.46
CA TRP A 101 -9.06 2.87 -11.92
C TRP A 101 -10.01 2.43 -10.79
N GLY A 102 -9.53 2.41 -9.55
CA GLY A 102 -10.33 2.09 -8.37
C GLY A 102 -9.73 0.98 -7.53
N THR A 103 -10.47 0.57 -6.51
CA THR A 103 -10.05 -0.46 -5.55
C THR A 103 -9.97 -1.84 -6.19
N ILE A 104 -10.92 -2.22 -7.06
CA ILE A 104 -10.92 -3.53 -7.72
C ILE A 104 -9.72 -3.71 -8.64
N HIS A 105 -9.29 -2.68 -9.36
CA HIS A 105 -8.06 -2.73 -10.16
C HIS A 105 -6.81 -2.91 -9.28
N ALA A 106 -6.84 -2.51 -8.01
CA ALA A 106 -5.69 -2.64 -7.13
C ALA A 106 -5.48 -4.09 -6.67
N VAL A 107 -6.56 -4.89 -6.62
CA VAL A 107 -6.60 -6.29 -6.18
C VAL A 107 -6.24 -7.22 -7.34
#